data_AF-A0A8J5QPY6-F1
#
_entry.id   AF-A0A8J5QPY6-F1
#
_cell.length_a   1.000
_cell.length_b   1.000
_cell.length_c   1.000
_cell.angle_alpha   90.00
_cell.angle_beta   90.00
_cell.angle_gamma   90.00
#
_symmetry.space_group_name_H-M   'P 1'
#
loop_
_entity.id
_entity.type
_entity.pdbx_description
1 polymer ?
#
loop_
_entity_poly.entity_id
_entity_poly.type
_entity_poly.pdbx_seq_one_letter_code
_entity_poly.pdbx_strand_id
1 'polypeptide(L)'
;TATQEDLNEMIEKCKQMILDSQECTDERKWLVRRLIELRLRAQELRESSDFNLFETQVILGHHLVPQKYQIPSTGPLYCDHCSDCGFSCHWKCITDIRRVCAHVLASEAGGYIFTKEICPEKGLSAQGYKCAECHTRLTFKSAWVEPRLCDYTGLYYCQRCHWNTMAVIPARVIRNWDMEPKRVSRLAAQLLQLLNERPVLLLEELNPKLFELVPDLSLIKKLREELQMMKKYLVFCPEADIQGLPWRIGLRTHMIENSGNYSIKDLVDFQNGVLMDEIRGAYDLMREHITESCELCRARGHLCEICGNNEVIYPWDPSVILCQQCNTVHHRACWFKRNHCCPKCARIEKRRSTNND
;
A
#
# COMPACT_ATOMS: atom_id res chain seq x y z
N THR A 1 -26.48 34.91 23.65
CA THR A 1 -25.39 33.91 23.61
C THR A 1 -24.94 33.67 25.04
N ALA A 2 -25.00 32.43 25.54
CA ALA A 2 -24.64 32.13 26.92
C ALA A 2 -23.13 32.33 27.11
N THR A 3 -22.72 33.01 28.17
CA THR A 3 -21.30 33.27 28.46
C THR A 3 -20.65 32.04 29.11
N GLN A 4 -19.32 31.99 29.14
CA GLN A 4 -18.56 30.87 29.72
C GLN A 4 -18.82 30.73 31.23
N GLU A 5 -19.13 31.82 31.92
CA GLU A 5 -19.54 31.82 33.33
C GLU A 5 -20.93 31.18 33.50
N ASP A 6 -21.89 31.51 32.64
CA ASP A 6 -23.24 30.93 32.66
C ASP A 6 -23.19 29.40 32.47
N LEU A 7 -22.35 28.90 31.54
CA LEU A 7 -22.22 27.46 31.28
C LEU A 7 -21.58 26.72 32.46
N ASN A 8 -20.60 27.33 33.13
CA ASN A 8 -19.99 26.73 34.31
C ASN A 8 -20.99 26.66 35.49
N GLU A 9 -21.84 27.68 35.64
CA GLU A 9 -22.93 27.66 36.65
C GLU A 9 -23.96 26.56 36.33
N MET A 10 -24.33 26.38 35.06
CA MET A 10 -25.23 25.31 34.63
C MET A 10 -24.63 23.92 34.81
N ILE A 11 -23.32 23.76 34.61
CA ILE A 11 -22.59 22.51 34.88
C ILE A 11 -22.68 22.16 36.38
N GLU A 12 -22.46 23.13 37.26
CA GLU A 12 -22.46 22.89 38.70
C GLU A 12 -23.86 22.55 39.23
N LYS A 13 -24.89 23.27 38.76
CA LYS A 13 -26.29 22.93 39.04
C LYS A 13 -26.65 21.53 38.56
N CYS A 14 -26.19 21.14 37.36
CA CYS A 14 -26.46 19.81 36.82
C CYS A 14 -25.74 18.69 37.59
N LYS A 15 -24.52 18.93 38.10
CA LYS A 15 -23.85 17.99 39.02
C LYS A 15 -24.63 17.81 40.32
N GLN A 16 -25.12 18.90 40.90
CA GLN A 16 -25.87 18.84 42.16
C GLN A 16 -27.17 18.03 41.99
N MET A 17 -27.90 18.26 40.90
CA MET A 17 -29.10 17.47 40.57
C MET A 17 -28.81 15.98 40.37
N ILE A 18 -27.64 15.62 39.85
CA ILE A 18 -27.22 14.22 39.73
C ILE A 18 -26.96 13.63 41.12
N LEU A 19 -26.26 14.35 42.00
CA LEU A 19 -25.95 13.90 43.35
C LEU A 19 -27.22 13.70 44.20
N ASP A 20 -28.22 14.57 44.02
CA ASP A 20 -29.50 14.52 44.74
C ASP A 20 -30.47 13.48 44.15
N SER A 21 -30.24 12.99 42.92
CA SER A 21 -31.07 11.97 42.27
C SER A 21 -30.75 10.55 42.75
N GLN A 22 -31.75 9.67 42.82
CA GLN A 22 -31.54 8.26 43.18
C GLN A 22 -30.75 7.50 42.09
N GLU A 23 -29.85 6.61 42.51
CA GLU A 23 -28.98 5.85 41.62
C GLU A 23 -29.76 4.90 40.68
N CYS A 24 -29.21 4.63 39.50
CA CYS A 24 -29.78 3.75 38.46
C CYS A 24 -31.13 4.16 37.85
N THR A 25 -31.61 5.38 38.08
CA THR A 25 -32.83 5.92 37.44
C THR A 25 -32.56 6.47 36.03
N ASP A 26 -33.58 6.44 35.16
CA ASP A 26 -33.49 7.00 33.81
C ASP A 26 -33.38 8.53 33.81
N GLU A 27 -33.90 9.18 34.86
CA GLU A 27 -33.71 10.62 35.10
C GLU A 27 -32.23 10.94 35.37
N ARG A 28 -31.55 10.15 36.21
CA ARG A 28 -30.11 10.29 36.46
C ARG A 28 -29.28 10.06 35.19
N LYS A 29 -29.67 9.11 34.34
CA LYS A 29 -29.01 8.91 33.02
C LYS A 29 -29.15 10.14 32.12
N TRP A 30 -30.32 10.79 32.11
CA TRP A 30 -30.55 12.00 31.33
C TRP A 30 -29.76 13.20 31.86
N LEU A 31 -29.70 13.36 33.19
CA LEU A 31 -28.91 14.41 33.82
C LEU A 31 -27.41 14.22 33.55
N VAL A 32 -26.88 12.99 33.61
CA VAL A 32 -25.48 12.70 33.26
C VAL A 32 -25.18 13.03 31.80
N ARG A 33 -26.08 12.67 30.87
CA ARG A 33 -25.93 13.04 29.44
C ARG A 33 -25.92 14.56 29.25
N ARG A 34 -26.81 15.27 29.95
CA ARG A 34 -26.88 16.73 29.91
C ARG A 34 -25.61 17.38 30.47
N LEU A 35 -25.04 16.82 31.54
CA LEU A 35 -23.78 17.28 32.12
C LEU A 35 -22.62 17.11 31.13
N ILE A 36 -22.56 15.99 30.40
CA ILE A 36 -21.54 15.75 29.36
C ILE A 36 -21.68 16.78 28.24
N GLU A 37 -22.90 17.03 27.75
CA GLU A 37 -23.18 18.03 26.70
C GLU A 37 -22.74 19.44 27.15
N LEU A 38 -23.06 19.84 28.38
CA LEU A 38 -22.68 21.14 28.92
C LEU A 38 -21.16 21.29 29.07
N ARG A 39 -20.46 20.22 29.50
CA ARG A 39 -18.99 20.21 29.60
C ARG A 39 -18.32 20.30 28.24
N LEU A 40 -18.83 19.58 27.23
CA LEU A 40 -18.34 19.66 25.86
C LEU A 40 -18.52 21.08 25.31
N ARG A 41 -19.69 21.71 25.47
CA ARG A 41 -19.89 23.11 25.05
C ARG A 41 -18.98 24.10 25.79
N ALA A 42 -18.75 23.90 27.09
CA ALA A 42 -17.83 24.74 27.86
C ALA A 42 -16.35 24.50 27.50
N GLN A 43 -16.03 23.33 26.94
CA GLN A 43 -14.72 23.01 26.39
C GLN A 43 -14.57 23.61 24.99
N GLU A 44 -15.57 23.49 24.12
CA GLU A 44 -15.62 24.14 22.79
C GLU A 44 -15.52 25.66 22.91
N LEU A 45 -16.18 26.28 23.90
CA LEU A 45 -16.07 27.73 24.13
C LEU A 45 -14.69 28.13 24.66
N ARG A 46 -14.07 27.34 25.55
CA ARG A 46 -12.69 27.55 26.00
C ARG A 46 -11.67 27.39 24.88
N GLU A 47 -11.85 26.36 24.06
CA GLU A 47 -11.04 26.10 22.87
C GLU A 47 -11.26 27.20 21.83
N SER A 48 -12.47 27.76 21.71
CA SER A 48 -12.74 28.91 20.82
C SER A 48 -12.11 30.23 21.30
N SER A 49 -11.89 30.40 22.61
CA SER A 49 -11.22 31.58 23.16
C SER A 49 -9.69 31.50 23.09
N ASP A 50 -9.10 30.30 23.02
CA ASP A 50 -7.64 30.08 23.00
C ASP A 50 -7.09 29.49 21.67
N PHE A 51 -7.92 29.17 20.66
CA PHE A 51 -7.46 28.67 19.36
C PHE A 51 -8.04 29.44 18.16
N ASN A 52 -7.29 30.43 17.69
CA ASN A 52 -7.34 30.88 16.28
C ASN A 52 -6.07 30.39 15.55
N LEU A 53 -5.90 29.06 15.40
CA LEU A 53 -4.70 28.49 14.77
C LEU A 53 -5.05 27.46 13.67
N PHE A 54 -5.42 28.01 12.52
CA PHE A 54 -5.30 27.49 11.14
C PHE A 54 -5.85 26.07 10.84
N GLU A 55 -7.05 26.02 10.27
CA GLU A 55 -7.65 24.82 9.68
C GLU A 55 -6.83 24.27 8.49
N THR A 56 -6.80 22.94 8.34
CA THR A 56 -6.27 22.25 7.15
C THR A 56 -7.02 22.72 5.91
N GLN A 57 -6.31 23.26 4.92
CA GLN A 57 -6.92 23.72 3.68
C GLN A 57 -6.83 22.65 2.59
N VAL A 58 -7.89 22.51 1.81
CA VAL A 58 -7.94 21.59 0.66
C VAL A 58 -7.98 22.37 -0.64
N ILE A 59 -6.90 22.29 -1.43
CA ILE A 59 -6.80 22.97 -2.73
C ILE A 59 -6.36 21.99 -3.82
N LEU A 60 -7.18 21.82 -4.86
CA LEU A 60 -6.91 20.87 -5.96
C LEU A 60 -6.53 19.47 -5.45
N GLY A 61 -7.17 19.05 -4.35
CA GLY A 61 -6.93 17.77 -3.68
C GLY A 61 -5.71 17.72 -2.77
N HIS A 62 -4.98 18.81 -2.58
CA HIS A 62 -3.91 18.90 -1.60
C HIS A 62 -4.47 19.22 -0.21
N HIS A 63 -4.32 18.31 0.76
CA HIS A 63 -4.59 18.59 2.17
C HIS A 63 -3.38 19.28 2.81
N LEU A 64 -3.37 20.61 2.76
CA LEU A 64 -2.28 21.46 3.25
C LEU A 64 -2.40 21.66 4.75
N VAL A 65 -1.47 21.06 5.49
CA VAL A 65 -1.38 21.19 6.93
C VAL A 65 -0.40 22.31 7.29
N PRO A 66 -0.84 23.35 8.03
CA PRO A 66 0.02 24.43 8.49
C PRO A 66 1.12 23.92 9.42
N GLN A 67 2.35 24.38 9.21
CA GLN A 67 3.47 24.00 10.07
C GLN A 67 3.33 24.65 11.46
N LYS A 68 3.29 23.84 12.53
CA LYS A 68 2.97 24.28 13.90
C LYS A 68 4.08 25.02 14.66
N TYR A 69 5.31 25.07 14.14
CA TYR A 69 6.47 25.63 14.85
C TYR A 69 7.00 26.90 14.19
N GLN A 70 7.03 28.00 14.96
CA GLN A 70 7.80 29.20 14.62
C GLN A 70 9.29 28.85 14.72
N ILE A 71 10.04 28.89 13.62
CA ILE A 71 11.51 28.82 13.67
C ILE A 71 12.03 30.24 13.99
N PRO A 72 12.73 30.46 15.11
CA PRO A 72 13.34 31.76 15.42
C PRO A 72 14.66 31.89 14.65
N SER A 73 14.60 32.24 13.36
CA SER A 73 15.79 32.65 12.62
C SER A 73 15.39 33.49 11.40
N THR A 74 15.99 34.68 11.32
CA THR A 74 16.04 35.63 10.20
C THR A 74 15.81 35.03 8.80
N GLY A 75 14.54 34.93 8.38
CA GLY A 75 14.11 34.60 7.01
C GLY A 75 12.63 34.16 6.94
N PRO A 76 11.87 34.47 5.87
CA PRO A 76 10.46 34.10 5.80
C PRO A 76 10.35 32.62 5.38
N LEU A 77 10.16 31.70 6.34
CA LEU A 77 10.04 30.26 6.06
C LEU A 77 8.75 29.70 6.64
N TYR A 78 7.68 29.82 5.86
CA TYR A 78 6.47 29.04 6.03
C TYR A 78 6.35 28.14 4.81
N CYS A 79 6.43 26.83 4.99
CA CYS A 79 6.16 25.88 3.92
C CYS A 79 5.06 24.94 4.40
N ASP A 80 3.84 25.16 3.92
CA ASP A 80 2.77 24.21 4.12
C ASP A 80 3.04 23.00 3.24
N HIS A 81 2.81 21.81 3.80
CA HIS A 81 2.97 20.55 3.10
C HIS A 81 1.63 19.86 2.95
N CYS A 82 1.44 19.20 1.81
CA CYS A 82 0.35 18.30 1.58
C CYS A 82 0.65 16.96 2.26
N SER A 83 -0.23 16.53 3.17
CA SER A 83 -0.07 15.27 3.92
C SER A 83 -0.01 14.03 3.02
N ASP A 84 -0.59 14.09 1.81
CA ASP A 84 -0.80 12.88 1.00
C ASP A 84 0.23 12.68 -0.10
N CYS A 85 0.81 13.76 -0.63
CA CYS A 85 1.77 13.70 -1.75
C CYS A 85 3.10 14.43 -1.47
N GLY A 86 3.27 15.02 -0.28
CA GLY A 86 4.49 15.76 0.07
C GLY A 86 4.73 17.02 -0.76
N PHE A 87 3.70 17.53 -1.46
CA PHE A 87 3.79 18.84 -2.13
C PHE A 87 3.96 19.95 -1.11
N SER A 88 4.82 20.91 -1.44
CA SER A 88 5.25 21.96 -0.55
C SER A 88 5.07 23.32 -1.22
N CYS A 89 4.38 24.24 -0.54
CA CYS A 89 4.18 25.60 -0.98
C CYS A 89 4.24 26.59 0.19
N HIS A 90 4.61 27.83 -0.09
CA HIS A 90 4.47 28.89 0.92
C HIS A 90 2.99 29.23 1.12
N TRP A 91 2.61 29.61 2.34
CA TRP A 91 1.24 30.01 2.66
C TRP A 91 0.70 31.10 1.72
N LYS A 92 1.54 32.07 1.36
CA LYS A 92 1.18 33.17 0.43
C LYS A 92 0.96 32.70 -1.01
N CYS A 93 1.49 31.54 -1.37
CA CYS A 93 1.41 30.96 -2.71
C CYS A 93 0.33 29.88 -2.82
N ILE A 94 -0.44 29.64 -1.75
CA ILE A 94 -1.51 28.63 -1.71
C ILE A 94 -2.57 28.88 -2.80
N THR A 95 -2.96 30.14 -3.01
CA THR A 95 -3.93 30.51 -4.06
C THR A 95 -3.38 30.37 -5.48
N ASP A 96 -2.04 30.27 -5.62
CA ASP A 96 -1.36 30.11 -6.91
C ASP A 96 -1.07 28.64 -7.26
N ILE A 97 -1.53 27.69 -6.45
CA ILE A 97 -1.40 26.27 -6.75
C ILE A 97 -2.23 25.95 -7.99
N ARG A 98 -1.54 25.50 -9.05
CA ARG A 98 -2.16 25.09 -10.33
C ARG A 98 -2.19 23.58 -10.53
N ARG A 99 -1.42 22.87 -9.71
CA ARG A 99 -1.19 21.43 -9.85
C ARG A 99 -2.22 20.68 -9.02
N VAL A 100 -2.80 19.64 -9.62
CA VAL A 100 -3.63 18.67 -8.89
C VAL A 100 -2.73 17.76 -8.05
N CYS A 101 -3.19 17.40 -6.87
CA CYS A 101 -2.48 16.53 -5.97
C CYS A 101 -2.12 15.18 -6.62
N ALA A 102 -0.84 14.79 -6.55
CA ALA A 102 -0.37 13.54 -7.11
C ALA A 102 -1.06 12.31 -6.48
N HIS A 103 -1.50 12.43 -5.22
CA HIS A 103 -2.29 11.40 -4.57
C HIS A 103 -3.67 11.21 -5.23
N VAL A 104 -4.36 12.30 -5.56
CA VAL A 104 -5.65 12.24 -6.26
C VAL A 104 -5.47 11.60 -7.63
N LEU A 105 -4.46 12.04 -8.40
CA LEU A 105 -4.16 11.45 -9.71
C LEU A 105 -3.85 9.95 -9.62
N ALA A 106 -3.07 9.54 -8.61
CA ALA A 106 -2.76 8.14 -8.37
C ALA A 106 -4.02 7.31 -8.05
N SER A 107 -4.86 7.83 -7.16
CA SER A 107 -6.08 7.16 -6.71
C SER A 107 -7.11 7.03 -7.83
N GLU A 108 -7.32 8.07 -8.64
CA GLU A 108 -8.23 8.04 -9.79
C GLU A 108 -7.76 7.09 -10.89
N ALA A 109 -6.45 7.03 -11.14
CA ALA A 109 -5.88 6.10 -12.13
C ALA A 109 -5.79 4.65 -11.62
N GLY A 110 -6.02 4.40 -10.32
CA GLY A 110 -5.77 3.10 -9.70
C GLY A 110 -4.29 2.72 -9.59
N GLY A 111 -3.38 3.70 -9.62
CA GLY A 111 -1.94 3.49 -9.63
C GLY A 111 -1.21 4.46 -10.56
N TYR A 112 -0.30 3.92 -11.38
CA TYR A 112 0.44 4.73 -12.36
C TYR A 112 -0.42 5.06 -13.57
N ILE A 113 -0.32 6.30 -14.06
CA ILE A 113 -1.03 6.77 -15.26
C ILE A 113 -0.50 6.06 -16.52
N PHE A 114 0.83 5.92 -16.63
CA PHE A 114 1.50 5.31 -17.78
C PHE A 114 2.25 4.04 -17.38
N THR A 115 1.58 2.89 -17.55
CA THR A 115 2.18 1.55 -17.39
C THR A 115 2.29 0.81 -18.71
N LYS A 116 1.38 1.07 -19.65
CA LYS A 116 1.28 0.34 -20.92
C LYS A 116 2.15 0.91 -22.03
N GLU A 117 2.45 2.20 -21.98
CA GLU A 117 3.11 2.94 -23.06
C GLU A 117 4.30 3.72 -22.51
N ILE A 118 5.45 3.60 -23.19
CA ILE A 118 6.56 4.53 -23.01
C ILE A 118 6.19 5.78 -23.80
N CYS A 119 6.00 6.91 -23.13
CA CYS A 119 5.53 8.14 -23.74
C CYS A 119 6.64 8.75 -24.64
N PRO A 120 6.52 8.70 -25.98
CA PRO A 120 7.49 9.34 -26.85
C PRO A 120 7.38 10.87 -26.76
N GLU A 121 8.42 11.56 -27.18
CA GLU A 121 8.37 13.01 -27.33
C GLU A 121 7.26 13.41 -28.33
N LYS A 122 6.30 14.22 -27.89
CA LYS A 122 5.22 14.75 -28.76
C LYS A 122 5.64 16.00 -29.54
N GLY A 123 6.69 16.69 -29.07
CA GLY A 123 7.22 17.93 -29.63
C GLY A 123 6.60 19.20 -29.04
N LEU A 124 7.38 20.29 -29.01
CA LEU A 124 6.95 21.60 -28.48
C LEU A 124 5.80 22.24 -29.25
N SER A 125 5.72 22.01 -30.55
CA SER A 125 4.66 22.52 -31.42
C SER A 125 3.28 21.95 -31.04
N ALA A 126 3.22 20.66 -30.69
CA ALA A 126 1.99 19.99 -30.28
C ALA A 126 1.40 20.55 -28.97
N GLN A 127 2.23 21.13 -28.10
CA GLN A 127 1.81 21.82 -26.87
C GLN A 127 1.80 23.35 -27.01
N GLY A 128 1.80 23.86 -28.24
CA GLY A 128 1.70 25.29 -28.55
C GLY A 128 2.82 26.13 -27.95
N TYR A 129 4.02 25.55 -27.79
CA TYR A 129 5.17 26.18 -27.13
C TYR A 129 4.84 26.71 -25.72
N LYS A 130 4.00 25.99 -24.98
CA LYS A 130 3.66 26.31 -23.58
C LYS A 130 4.07 25.18 -22.66
N CYS A 131 4.47 25.50 -21.44
CA CYS A 131 4.71 24.50 -20.40
C CYS A 131 3.47 23.63 -20.20
N ALA A 132 3.65 22.31 -20.15
CA ALA A 132 2.53 21.38 -19.98
C ALA A 132 1.80 21.52 -18.63
N GLU A 133 2.45 22.10 -17.62
CA GLU A 133 1.85 22.29 -16.28
C GLU A 133 1.35 23.72 -16.06
N CYS A 134 2.22 24.73 -16.17
CA CYS A 134 1.86 26.11 -15.82
C CYS A 134 1.41 26.98 -17.00
N HIS A 135 1.45 26.42 -18.22
CA HIS A 135 1.11 27.08 -19.49
C HIS A 135 1.92 28.34 -19.85
N THR A 136 2.97 28.65 -19.09
CA THR A 136 3.93 29.71 -19.45
C THR A 136 4.56 29.40 -20.81
N ARG A 137 4.66 30.43 -21.67
CA ARG A 137 5.31 30.31 -22.98
C ARG A 137 6.78 29.90 -22.81
N LEU A 138 7.16 28.87 -23.55
CA LEU A 138 8.51 28.35 -23.64
C LEU A 138 9.24 29.11 -24.75
N THR A 139 10.39 29.69 -24.44
CA THR A 139 11.15 30.54 -25.37
C THR A 139 12.58 30.05 -25.49
N PHE A 140 13.16 30.17 -26.68
CA PHE A 140 14.56 29.82 -26.95
C PHE A 140 15.52 31.01 -26.85
N LYS A 141 15.09 32.11 -26.20
CA LYS A 141 15.82 33.39 -26.21
C LYS A 141 17.13 33.37 -25.40
N SER A 142 17.33 32.37 -24.55
CA SER A 142 18.60 32.17 -23.84
C SER A 142 18.83 30.68 -23.55
N ALA A 143 20.08 30.22 -23.68
CA ALA A 143 20.49 28.85 -23.34
C ALA A 143 20.16 28.48 -21.87
N TRP A 144 20.06 29.50 -21.01
CA TRP A 144 19.71 29.33 -19.60
C TRP A 144 18.22 29.05 -19.33
N VAL A 145 17.32 29.13 -20.31
CA VAL A 145 15.86 28.94 -20.15
C VAL A 145 15.33 27.86 -21.10
N GLU A 146 16.13 26.83 -21.36
CA GLU A 146 15.72 25.74 -22.24
C GLU A 146 14.56 24.92 -21.64
N PRO A 147 13.54 24.57 -22.46
CA PRO A 147 12.48 23.64 -22.09
C PRO A 147 13.04 22.26 -21.75
N ARG A 148 12.45 21.60 -20.75
CA ARG A 148 12.89 20.28 -20.28
C ARG A 148 11.83 19.23 -20.62
N LEU A 149 12.23 18.16 -21.28
CA LEU A 149 11.37 17.02 -21.61
C LEU A 149 11.25 16.09 -20.40
N CYS A 150 10.01 15.77 -20.03
CA CYS A 150 9.71 14.76 -19.01
C CYS A 150 9.55 13.40 -19.67
N ASP A 151 10.39 12.44 -19.29
CA ASP A 151 10.37 11.09 -19.87
C ASP A 151 9.06 10.33 -19.54
N TYR A 152 8.48 10.56 -18.35
CA TYR A 152 7.23 9.90 -17.94
C TYR A 152 6.01 10.36 -18.76
N THR A 153 5.95 11.63 -19.17
CA THR A 153 4.76 12.19 -19.83
C THR A 153 4.97 12.47 -21.32
N GLY A 154 6.21 12.50 -21.82
CA GLY A 154 6.54 12.84 -23.20
C GLY A 154 6.31 14.32 -23.55
N LEU A 155 6.14 15.19 -22.56
CA LEU A 155 5.82 16.62 -22.70
C LEU A 155 6.95 17.52 -22.19
N TYR A 156 6.98 18.75 -22.68
CA TYR A 156 7.93 19.78 -22.26
C TYR A 156 7.42 20.67 -21.14
N TYR A 157 8.34 21.06 -20.26
CA TYR A 157 8.09 21.85 -19.07
C TYR A 157 9.11 22.99 -18.95
N CYS A 158 8.70 24.07 -18.27
CA CYS A 158 9.64 25.12 -17.88
C CYS A 158 10.48 24.65 -16.68
N GLN A 159 11.56 25.37 -16.39
CA GLN A 159 12.50 25.02 -15.31
C GLN A 159 11.89 25.08 -13.90
N ARG A 160 10.76 25.79 -13.71
CA ARG A 160 10.04 25.80 -12.43
C ARG A 160 9.22 24.52 -12.20
N CYS A 161 8.74 23.92 -13.29
CA CYS A 161 7.89 22.72 -13.28
C CYS A 161 8.70 21.43 -13.46
N HIS A 162 9.95 21.52 -13.88
CA HIS A 162 10.81 20.37 -14.12
C HIS A 162 12.23 20.65 -13.64
N TRP A 163 12.66 19.97 -12.57
CA TRP A 163 13.95 20.19 -11.91
C TRP A 163 15.05 19.25 -12.36
N ASN A 164 14.82 18.47 -13.43
CA ASN A 164 15.69 17.37 -13.84
C ASN A 164 15.84 16.31 -12.73
N THR A 165 14.82 16.19 -11.88
CA THR A 165 14.72 15.09 -10.94
C THR A 165 14.75 13.77 -11.71
N MET A 166 15.56 12.85 -11.23
CA MET A 166 15.72 11.53 -11.83
C MET A 166 14.79 10.55 -11.13
N ALA A 167 14.04 9.76 -11.90
CA ALA A 167 13.16 8.73 -11.37
C ALA A 167 13.08 7.54 -12.34
N VAL A 168 12.90 6.33 -11.80
CA VAL A 168 12.66 5.13 -12.59
C VAL A 168 11.27 5.19 -13.21
N ILE A 169 11.15 4.78 -14.48
CA ILE A 169 9.93 4.94 -15.27
C ILE A 169 9.19 3.61 -15.39
N PRO A 170 7.98 3.46 -14.83
CA PRO A 170 7.27 2.18 -14.78
C PRO A 170 7.11 1.50 -16.14
N ALA A 171 6.68 2.26 -17.15
CA ALA A 171 6.52 1.71 -18.50
C ALA A 171 7.85 1.17 -19.08
N ARG A 172 9.00 1.80 -18.78
CA ARG A 172 10.31 1.31 -19.24
C ARG A 172 10.74 0.04 -18.50
N VAL A 173 10.50 -0.02 -17.20
CA VAL A 173 10.73 -1.23 -16.40
C VAL A 173 9.91 -2.39 -16.95
N ILE A 174 8.62 -2.18 -17.18
CA ILE A 174 7.69 -3.23 -17.60
C ILE A 174 7.93 -3.66 -19.07
N ARG A 175 8.22 -2.71 -19.96
CA ARG A 175 8.32 -2.99 -21.40
C ARG A 175 9.72 -3.38 -21.85
N ASN A 176 10.74 -2.74 -21.27
CA ASN A 176 12.12 -2.85 -21.73
C ASN A 176 13.05 -3.44 -20.67
N TRP A 177 12.55 -3.74 -19.46
CA TRP A 177 13.37 -4.15 -18.33
C TRP A 177 14.48 -3.13 -18.00
N ASP A 178 14.18 -1.84 -18.21
CA ASP A 178 15.10 -0.73 -18.02
C ASP A 178 14.81 0.00 -16.71
N MET A 179 15.70 -0.18 -15.73
CA MET A 179 15.65 0.44 -14.40
C MET A 179 16.41 1.78 -14.34
N GLU A 180 17.01 2.24 -15.45
CA GLU A 180 17.81 3.47 -15.45
C GLU A 180 16.91 4.68 -15.17
N PRO A 181 17.21 5.50 -14.14
CA PRO A 181 16.44 6.70 -13.86
C PRO A 181 16.46 7.68 -15.05
N LYS A 182 15.31 8.28 -15.35
CA LYS A 182 15.18 9.31 -16.40
C LYS A 182 14.70 10.63 -15.78
N ARG A 183 14.93 11.72 -16.51
CA ARG A 183 14.53 13.06 -16.08
C ARG A 183 13.01 13.22 -16.17
N VAL A 184 12.39 13.68 -15.10
CA VAL A 184 10.94 13.85 -15.02
C VAL A 184 10.52 15.22 -14.47
N SER A 185 9.28 15.62 -14.80
CA SER A 185 8.65 16.80 -14.23
C SER A 185 8.43 16.63 -12.73
N ARG A 186 8.24 17.72 -12.01
CA ARG A 186 8.04 17.68 -10.55
C ARG A 186 6.80 16.88 -10.17
N LEU A 187 5.70 17.05 -10.90
CA LEU A 187 4.47 16.29 -10.67
C LEU A 187 4.71 14.79 -10.91
N ALA A 188 5.37 14.44 -12.01
CA ALA A 188 5.70 13.04 -12.29
C ALA A 188 6.62 12.46 -11.21
N ALA A 189 7.65 13.19 -10.77
CA ALA A 189 8.51 12.75 -9.66
C ALA A 189 7.71 12.45 -8.38
N GLN A 190 6.78 13.34 -7.99
CA GLN A 190 5.93 13.14 -6.81
C GLN A 190 5.03 11.92 -6.94
N LEU A 191 4.41 11.73 -8.11
CA LEU A 191 3.58 10.57 -8.39
C LEU A 191 4.39 9.27 -8.34
N LEU A 192 5.54 9.25 -9.01
CA LEU A 192 6.43 8.09 -9.05
C LEU A 192 6.95 7.73 -7.66
N GLN A 193 7.32 8.73 -6.85
CA GLN A 193 7.74 8.54 -5.47
C GLN A 193 6.60 7.99 -4.58
N LEU A 194 5.40 8.55 -4.68
CA LEU A 194 4.23 8.12 -3.90
C LEU A 194 3.88 6.64 -4.15
N LEU A 195 4.06 6.19 -5.39
CA LEU A 195 3.72 4.84 -5.83
C LEU A 195 4.90 3.86 -5.76
N ASN A 196 6.12 4.33 -5.49
CA ASN A 196 7.35 3.55 -5.66
C ASN A 196 7.33 2.22 -4.90
N GLU A 197 6.79 2.22 -3.68
CA GLU A 197 6.69 1.05 -2.80
C GLU A 197 5.30 0.41 -2.80
N ARG A 198 4.34 0.97 -3.56
CA ARG A 198 2.97 0.45 -3.59
C ARG A 198 2.87 -0.71 -4.59
N PRO A 199 2.37 -1.89 -4.18
CA PRO A 199 2.31 -3.07 -5.03
C PRO A 199 1.10 -3.04 -5.99
N VAL A 200 1.10 -2.07 -6.91
CA VAL A 200 -0.03 -1.80 -7.83
C VAL A 200 0.18 -2.40 -9.23
N LEU A 201 1.32 -3.04 -9.49
CA LEU A 201 1.64 -3.62 -10.81
C LEU A 201 1.28 -5.10 -10.86
N LEU A 202 0.28 -5.45 -11.67
CA LEU A 202 0.00 -6.83 -12.08
C LEU A 202 0.97 -7.20 -13.21
N LEU A 203 2.22 -7.53 -12.84
CA LEU A 203 3.33 -7.62 -13.81
C LEU A 203 3.09 -8.64 -14.92
N GLU A 204 2.54 -9.81 -14.56
CA GLU A 204 2.25 -10.90 -15.51
C GLU A 204 1.15 -10.52 -16.50
N GLU A 205 0.13 -9.78 -16.07
CA GLU A 205 -0.91 -9.26 -16.97
C GLU A 205 -0.35 -8.15 -17.89
N LEU A 206 0.55 -7.32 -17.37
CA LEU A 206 1.13 -6.20 -18.10
C LEU A 206 2.14 -6.65 -19.16
N ASN A 207 2.98 -7.63 -18.83
CA ASN A 207 3.96 -8.21 -19.75
C ASN A 207 4.33 -9.66 -19.35
N PRO A 208 3.58 -10.68 -19.80
CA PRO A 208 3.82 -12.08 -19.43
C PRO A 208 5.18 -12.59 -19.92
N LYS A 209 5.69 -12.05 -21.03
CA LYS A 209 7.00 -12.43 -21.59
C LYS A 209 8.16 -12.14 -20.66
N LEU A 210 8.02 -11.24 -19.68
CA LEU A 210 9.08 -11.02 -18.69
C LEU A 210 9.37 -12.29 -17.88
N PHE A 211 8.36 -13.09 -17.57
CA PHE A 211 8.54 -14.33 -16.81
C PHE A 211 9.22 -15.43 -17.62
N GLU A 212 9.16 -15.35 -18.96
CA GLU A 212 9.87 -16.24 -19.88
C GLU A 212 11.33 -15.77 -20.10
N LEU A 213 11.53 -14.46 -20.27
CA LEU A 213 12.82 -13.86 -20.64
C LEU A 213 13.72 -13.57 -19.44
N VAL A 214 13.15 -13.46 -18.23
CA VAL A 214 13.86 -13.23 -16.98
C VAL A 214 13.55 -14.40 -16.03
N PRO A 215 14.30 -15.52 -16.11
CA PRO A 215 13.98 -16.76 -15.40
C PRO A 215 13.83 -16.58 -13.88
N ASP A 216 14.62 -15.69 -13.29
CA ASP A 216 14.58 -15.43 -11.85
C ASP A 216 13.25 -14.81 -11.39
N LEU A 217 12.49 -14.14 -12.26
CA LEU A 217 11.14 -13.67 -11.93
C LEU A 217 10.17 -14.83 -11.72
N SER A 218 10.26 -15.85 -12.56
CA SER A 218 9.47 -17.08 -12.41
C SER A 218 9.80 -17.81 -11.12
N LEU A 219 11.09 -17.81 -10.74
CA LEU A 219 11.52 -18.34 -9.45
C LEU A 219 10.95 -17.54 -8.27
N ILE A 220 11.01 -16.20 -8.30
CA ILE A 220 10.38 -15.35 -7.27
C ILE A 220 8.90 -15.64 -7.15
N LYS A 221 8.19 -15.68 -8.27
CA LYS A 221 6.75 -15.93 -8.28
C LYS A 221 6.43 -17.25 -7.59
N LYS A 222 7.15 -18.31 -7.96
CA LYS A 222 7.01 -19.64 -7.34
C LYS A 222 7.29 -19.58 -5.83
N LEU A 223 8.39 -18.96 -5.40
CA LEU A 223 8.71 -18.84 -3.98
C LEU A 223 7.63 -18.08 -3.21
N ARG A 224 7.07 -17.01 -3.79
CA ARG A 224 5.95 -16.26 -3.19
C ARG A 224 4.68 -17.10 -3.07
N GLU A 225 4.35 -17.90 -4.06
CA GLU A 225 3.23 -18.85 -4.01
C GLU A 225 3.45 -19.90 -2.90
N GLU A 226 4.67 -20.40 -2.73
CA GLU A 226 5.03 -21.33 -1.66
C GLU A 226 4.98 -20.66 -0.27
N LEU A 227 5.45 -19.42 -0.13
CA LEU A 227 5.31 -18.61 1.09
C LEU A 227 3.84 -18.42 1.48
N GLN A 228 2.94 -18.21 0.51
CA GLN A 228 1.50 -18.15 0.75
C GLN A 228 0.94 -19.49 1.26
N MET A 229 1.48 -20.62 0.82
CA MET A 229 1.11 -21.94 1.36
C MET A 229 1.62 -22.09 2.79
N MET A 230 2.88 -21.73 3.07
CA MET A 230 3.49 -21.78 4.40
C MET A 230 2.78 -20.86 5.41
N LYS A 231 2.36 -19.66 4.99
CA LYS A 231 1.55 -18.73 5.81
C LYS A 231 0.36 -19.42 6.49
N LYS A 232 -0.30 -20.36 5.80
CA LYS A 232 -1.47 -21.08 6.33
C LYS A 232 -1.15 -21.95 7.55
N TYR A 233 0.10 -22.39 7.70
CA TYR A 233 0.56 -23.11 8.88
C TYR A 233 0.85 -22.16 10.03
N LEU A 234 1.53 -21.05 9.72
CA LEU A 234 2.09 -20.12 10.69
C LEU A 234 1.03 -19.27 11.38
N VAL A 235 0.01 -18.80 10.64
CA VAL A 235 -1.05 -17.94 11.21
C VAL A 235 -1.82 -18.61 12.35
N PHE A 236 -1.87 -19.94 12.38
CA PHE A 236 -2.53 -20.73 13.44
C PHE A 236 -1.52 -21.41 14.38
N CYS A 237 -0.25 -21.02 14.34
CA CYS A 237 0.78 -21.58 15.18
C CYS A 237 1.15 -20.59 16.31
N PRO A 238 0.94 -20.93 17.59
CA PRO A 238 1.28 -20.05 18.70
C PRO A 238 2.78 -19.74 18.78
N GLU A 239 3.63 -20.72 18.47
CA GLU A 239 5.09 -20.52 18.49
C GLU A 239 5.55 -19.59 17.36
N ALA A 240 4.95 -19.72 16.18
CA ALA A 240 5.17 -18.81 15.07
C ALA A 240 4.76 -17.38 15.43
N ASP A 241 3.63 -17.21 16.12
CA ASP A 241 3.15 -15.90 16.58
C ASP A 241 4.12 -15.22 17.56
N ILE A 242 4.68 -15.98 18.51
CA ILE A 242 5.73 -15.50 19.43
C ILE A 242 6.99 -15.06 18.67
N GLN A 243 7.39 -15.83 17.65
CA GLN A 243 8.50 -15.48 16.76
C GLN A 243 8.12 -14.33 15.79
N GLY A 244 6.83 -14.03 15.69
CA GLY A 244 6.20 -13.08 14.77
C GLY A 244 6.22 -13.48 13.31
N LEU A 245 6.28 -14.78 13.01
CA LEU A 245 6.14 -15.30 11.66
C LEU A 245 4.66 -15.30 11.25
N PRO A 246 4.35 -15.01 9.97
CA PRO A 246 5.26 -14.72 8.87
C PRO A 246 5.64 -13.22 8.73
N TRP A 247 5.11 -12.34 9.57
CA TRP A 247 5.09 -10.89 9.31
C TRP A 247 6.34 -10.12 9.77
N ARG A 248 7.09 -10.63 10.74
CA ARG A 248 8.29 -9.98 11.28
C ARG A 248 9.58 -10.28 10.50
N ILE A 249 9.48 -10.98 9.36
CA ILE A 249 10.62 -11.51 8.62
C ILE A 249 11.45 -10.41 7.89
N GLY A 250 11.15 -9.13 8.07
CA GLY A 250 11.81 -8.06 7.29
C GLY A 250 11.41 -8.04 5.80
N LEU A 251 10.69 -9.06 5.35
CA LEU A 251 10.05 -9.14 4.05
C LEU A 251 8.80 -8.25 4.01
N ARG A 252 8.56 -7.60 2.87
CA ARG A 252 7.40 -6.73 2.64
C ARG A 252 6.11 -7.55 2.72
N THR A 253 5.10 -7.05 3.43
CA THR A 253 3.81 -7.73 3.66
C THR A 253 3.18 -8.26 2.38
N HIS A 254 3.16 -7.47 1.30
CA HIS A 254 2.52 -7.86 0.04
C HIS A 254 3.22 -9.01 -0.69
N MET A 255 4.49 -9.32 -0.36
CA MET A 255 5.20 -10.46 -0.93
C MET A 255 4.66 -11.78 -0.43
N ILE A 256 4.14 -11.80 0.81
CA ILE A 256 3.56 -12.98 1.47
C ILE A 256 2.05 -13.03 1.24
N GLU A 257 1.38 -11.89 1.07
CA GLU A 257 -0.07 -11.84 0.88
C GLU A 257 -0.52 -12.17 -0.54
N ASN A 258 0.22 -11.72 -1.54
CA ASN A 258 -0.14 -11.85 -2.96
C ASN A 258 1.11 -12.23 -3.76
N SER A 259 1.01 -13.10 -4.77
CA SER A 259 2.13 -13.48 -5.65
C SER A 259 2.19 -12.68 -6.96
N GLY A 260 1.11 -12.02 -7.38
CA GLY A 260 0.99 -11.35 -8.69
C GLY A 260 1.28 -9.85 -8.68
N ASN A 261 1.20 -9.19 -7.53
CA ASN A 261 1.36 -7.74 -7.42
C ASN A 261 2.82 -7.36 -7.10
N TYR A 262 3.33 -6.34 -7.79
CA TYR A 262 4.67 -5.80 -7.62
C TYR A 262 4.64 -4.27 -7.52
N SER A 263 5.60 -3.69 -6.81
CA SER A 263 5.94 -2.27 -6.85
C SER A 263 7.17 -2.04 -7.73
N ILE A 264 7.44 -0.79 -8.11
CA ILE A 264 8.68 -0.48 -8.85
C ILE A 264 9.91 -0.73 -7.98
N LYS A 265 9.83 -0.42 -6.68
CA LYS A 265 10.90 -0.74 -5.73
C LYS A 265 11.20 -2.24 -5.71
N ASP A 266 10.19 -3.10 -5.76
CA ASP A 266 10.41 -4.55 -5.80
C ASP A 266 11.22 -4.99 -7.02
N LEU A 267 10.90 -4.44 -8.20
CA LEU A 267 11.58 -4.80 -9.44
C LEU A 267 13.02 -4.26 -9.49
N VAL A 268 13.25 -3.08 -8.92
CA VAL A 268 14.60 -2.54 -8.75
C VAL A 268 15.41 -3.38 -7.76
N ASP A 269 14.84 -3.73 -6.61
CA ASP A 269 15.51 -4.54 -5.59
C ASP A 269 15.75 -5.98 -6.09
N PHE A 270 14.86 -6.49 -6.95
CA PHE A 270 15.07 -7.74 -7.68
C PHE A 270 16.26 -7.67 -8.63
N GLN A 271 16.34 -6.64 -9.47
CA GLN A 271 17.47 -6.44 -10.39
C GLN A 271 18.81 -6.34 -9.65
N ASN A 272 18.79 -5.81 -8.42
CA ASN A 272 19.97 -5.67 -7.57
C ASN A 272 20.26 -6.92 -6.70
N GLY A 273 19.47 -7.99 -6.82
CA GLY A 273 19.60 -9.24 -6.04
C GLY A 273 19.02 -9.19 -4.62
N VAL A 274 18.75 -8.00 -4.08
CA VAL A 274 18.24 -7.80 -2.71
C VAL A 274 16.93 -8.56 -2.48
N LEU A 275 15.97 -8.48 -3.40
CA LEU A 275 14.67 -9.13 -3.22
C LEU A 275 14.81 -10.67 -3.21
N MET A 276 15.74 -11.23 -3.98
CA MET A 276 15.97 -12.67 -4.01
C MET A 276 16.46 -13.18 -2.65
N ASP A 277 17.41 -12.47 -2.05
CA ASP A 277 17.96 -12.82 -0.74
C ASP A 277 16.91 -12.66 0.37
N GLU A 278 16.12 -11.58 0.33
CA GLU A 278 15.00 -11.36 1.25
C GLU A 278 13.98 -12.51 1.21
N ILE A 279 13.56 -12.93 0.00
CA ILE A 279 12.57 -14.00 -0.18
C ILE A 279 13.13 -15.36 0.22
N ARG A 280 14.38 -15.67 -0.13
CA ARG A 280 15.00 -16.95 0.23
C ARG A 280 15.21 -17.07 1.72
N GLY A 281 15.73 -16.04 2.38
CA GLY A 281 15.87 -16.02 3.83
C GLY A 281 14.54 -16.21 4.55
N ALA A 282 13.47 -15.57 4.04
CA ALA A 282 12.12 -15.77 4.56
C ALA A 282 11.61 -17.20 4.35
N TYR A 283 11.83 -17.74 3.16
CA TYR A 283 11.41 -19.09 2.79
C TYR A 283 12.08 -20.15 3.66
N ASP A 284 13.40 -20.07 3.82
CA ASP A 284 14.17 -21.04 4.59
C ASP A 284 13.74 -21.02 6.06
N LEU A 285 13.57 -19.84 6.64
CA LEU A 285 13.15 -19.68 8.03
C LEU A 285 11.71 -20.19 8.27
N MET A 286 10.78 -19.87 7.36
CA MET A 286 9.41 -20.38 7.45
C MET A 286 9.36 -21.90 7.25
N ARG A 287 10.14 -22.43 6.32
CA ARG A 287 10.23 -23.86 6.05
C ARG A 287 10.79 -24.60 7.26
N GLU A 288 11.94 -24.17 7.79
CA GLU A 288 12.58 -24.75 8.98
C GLU A 288 11.60 -24.78 10.16
N HIS A 289 10.87 -23.69 10.39
CA HIS A 289 9.85 -23.66 11.43
C HIS A 289 8.80 -24.77 11.25
N ILE A 290 8.28 -24.92 10.03
CA ILE A 290 7.17 -25.84 9.75
C ILE A 290 7.62 -27.31 9.72
N THR A 291 8.81 -27.60 9.19
CA THR A 291 9.26 -28.97 8.94
C THR A 291 10.10 -29.54 10.08
N GLU A 292 10.83 -28.69 10.81
CA GLU A 292 11.89 -29.12 11.72
C GLU A 292 11.67 -28.63 13.15
N SER A 293 11.44 -27.33 13.36
CA SER A 293 11.46 -26.74 14.70
C SER A 293 10.14 -26.91 15.47
N CYS A 294 8.98 -26.74 14.81
CA CYS A 294 7.69 -26.70 15.49
C CYS A 294 6.89 -28.00 15.31
N GLU A 295 6.68 -28.73 16.41
CA GLU A 295 5.95 -30.00 16.38
C GLU A 295 4.49 -29.84 15.92
N LEU A 296 3.83 -28.73 16.27
CA LEU A 296 2.46 -28.45 15.88
C LEU A 296 2.34 -28.25 14.36
N CYS A 297 3.26 -27.49 13.77
CA CYS A 297 3.30 -27.29 12.33
C CYS A 297 3.63 -28.59 11.60
N ARG A 298 4.58 -29.38 12.13
CA ARG A 298 4.95 -30.68 11.59
C ARG A 298 3.78 -31.67 11.61
N ALA A 299 3.02 -31.70 12.70
CA ALA A 299 1.83 -32.54 12.84
C ALA A 299 0.69 -32.17 11.88
N ARG A 300 0.66 -30.92 11.37
CA ARG A 300 -0.28 -30.46 10.34
C ARG A 300 0.18 -30.79 8.91
N GLY A 301 1.34 -31.43 8.74
CA GLY A 301 1.77 -31.98 7.46
C GLY A 301 0.79 -33.02 6.92
N HIS A 302 0.91 -33.37 5.65
CA HIS A 302 -0.03 -34.27 4.98
C HIS A 302 0.55 -35.66 4.79
N LEU A 303 -0.33 -36.67 4.74
CA LEU A 303 0.02 -38.02 4.29
C LEU A 303 -0.71 -38.31 2.98
N CYS A 304 -0.03 -38.95 2.04
CA CYS A 304 -0.65 -39.32 0.77
C CYS A 304 -1.57 -40.54 0.95
N GLU A 305 -2.88 -40.33 0.87
CA GLU A 305 -3.90 -41.39 0.99
C GLU A 305 -3.82 -42.51 -0.07
N ILE A 306 -3.00 -42.36 -1.11
CA ILE A 306 -2.95 -43.29 -2.25
C ILE A 306 -1.85 -44.34 -2.08
N CYS A 307 -0.67 -43.98 -1.55
CA CYS A 307 0.47 -44.90 -1.48
C CYS A 307 0.60 -45.64 -0.15
N GLY A 308 -0.07 -45.18 0.92
CA GLY A 308 0.11 -45.75 2.25
C GLY A 308 1.51 -45.54 2.85
N ASN A 309 2.34 -44.69 2.24
CA ASN A 309 3.60 -44.25 2.84
C ASN A 309 3.30 -43.24 3.96
N ASN A 310 4.00 -43.38 5.09
CA ASN A 310 3.89 -42.50 6.25
C ASN A 310 4.84 -41.28 6.18
N GLU A 311 5.49 -41.09 5.04
CA GLU A 311 6.24 -39.86 4.74
C GLU A 311 5.31 -38.64 4.76
N VAL A 312 5.68 -37.66 5.59
CA VAL A 312 4.99 -36.38 5.69
C VAL A 312 5.36 -35.53 4.49
N ILE A 313 4.35 -35.03 3.79
CA ILE A 313 4.51 -34.18 2.61
C ILE A 313 3.84 -32.83 2.83
N TYR A 314 4.38 -31.80 2.19
CA TYR A 314 3.90 -30.43 2.28
C TYR A 314 3.47 -29.88 0.91
N PRO A 315 2.55 -28.91 0.86
CA PRO A 315 2.00 -28.37 -0.38
C PRO A 315 3.03 -27.80 -1.38
N TRP A 316 4.17 -27.31 -0.88
CA TRP A 316 5.24 -26.70 -1.68
C TRP A 316 6.28 -27.70 -2.18
N ASP A 317 6.19 -28.98 -1.78
CA ASP A 317 7.20 -29.96 -2.22
C ASP A 317 7.12 -30.22 -3.74
N PRO A 318 8.26 -30.30 -4.46
CA PRO A 318 8.25 -30.47 -5.91
C PRO A 318 7.57 -31.75 -6.40
N SER A 319 7.55 -32.79 -5.57
CA SER A 319 7.00 -34.11 -5.87
C SER A 319 5.49 -34.22 -5.59
N VAL A 320 4.83 -33.14 -5.12
CA VAL A 320 3.42 -33.16 -4.73
C VAL A 320 2.51 -32.39 -5.69
N ILE A 321 1.21 -32.62 -5.54
CA ILE A 321 0.13 -31.93 -6.23
C ILE A 321 -1.06 -31.76 -5.29
N LEU A 322 -1.67 -30.58 -5.36
CA LEU A 322 -2.90 -30.23 -4.65
C LEU A 322 -4.12 -30.57 -5.50
N CYS A 323 -5.10 -31.24 -4.89
CA CYS A 323 -6.41 -31.39 -5.51
C CYS A 323 -7.11 -30.02 -5.58
N GLN A 324 -7.48 -29.59 -6.79
CA GLN A 324 -8.11 -28.27 -7.04
C GLN A 324 -9.49 -28.10 -6.38
N GLN A 325 -10.14 -29.18 -5.96
CA GLN A 325 -11.47 -29.13 -5.34
C GLN A 325 -11.41 -29.12 -3.80
N CYS A 326 -10.49 -29.88 -3.20
CA CYS A 326 -10.47 -30.08 -1.74
C CYS A 326 -9.12 -29.73 -1.09
N ASN A 327 -8.15 -29.26 -1.86
CA ASN A 327 -6.80 -28.88 -1.44
C ASN A 327 -6.03 -29.98 -0.69
N THR A 328 -6.42 -31.25 -0.86
CA THR A 328 -5.68 -32.37 -0.29
C THR A 328 -4.41 -32.61 -1.09
N VAL A 329 -3.30 -32.80 -0.39
CA VAL A 329 -1.97 -33.00 -0.96
C VAL A 329 -1.76 -34.48 -1.28
N HIS A 330 -1.26 -34.76 -2.48
CA HIS A 330 -0.87 -36.10 -2.91
C HIS A 330 0.47 -36.06 -3.61
N HIS A 331 1.23 -37.15 -3.62
CA HIS A 331 2.37 -37.29 -4.53
C HIS A 331 1.90 -37.22 -6.00
N ARG A 332 2.64 -36.52 -6.86
CA ARG A 332 2.37 -36.42 -8.31
C ARG A 332 2.27 -37.79 -8.97
N ALA A 333 3.21 -38.68 -8.66
CA ALA A 333 3.20 -40.05 -9.17
C ALA A 333 1.94 -40.83 -8.75
N CYS A 334 1.49 -40.64 -7.49
CA CYS A 334 0.28 -41.30 -7.00
C CYS A 334 -1.00 -40.73 -7.64
N TRP A 335 -1.03 -39.41 -7.83
CA TRP A 335 -2.11 -38.71 -8.50
C TRP A 335 -2.28 -39.19 -9.96
N PHE A 336 -1.17 -39.32 -10.68
CA PHE A 336 -1.17 -39.81 -12.06
C PHE A 336 -1.61 -41.28 -12.15
N LYS A 337 -1.09 -42.15 -11.27
CA LYS A 337 -1.50 -43.57 -11.19
C LYS A 337 -3.01 -43.75 -10.95
N ARG A 338 -3.65 -42.77 -10.31
CA ARG A 338 -5.10 -42.75 -10.04
C ARG A 338 -5.89 -41.94 -11.09
N ASN A 339 -5.32 -41.71 -12.26
CA ASN A 339 -5.95 -40.99 -13.37
C ASN A 339 -6.54 -39.63 -12.94
N HIS A 340 -5.81 -38.88 -12.12
CA HIS A 340 -6.20 -37.56 -11.60
C HIS A 340 -7.50 -37.54 -10.78
N CYS A 341 -7.90 -38.67 -10.19
CA CYS A 341 -9.11 -38.77 -9.37
C CYS A 341 -8.80 -38.70 -7.86
N CYS A 342 -9.31 -37.67 -7.18
CA CYS A 342 -9.10 -37.51 -5.74
C CYS A 342 -9.96 -38.47 -4.92
N PRO A 343 -9.37 -39.32 -4.06
CA PRO A 343 -10.12 -40.23 -3.21
C PRO A 343 -11.01 -39.49 -2.20
N LYS A 344 -10.56 -38.35 -1.66
CA LYS A 344 -11.34 -37.54 -0.73
C LYS A 344 -12.56 -36.91 -1.40
N CYS A 345 -12.41 -36.32 -2.59
CA CYS A 345 -13.55 -35.77 -3.33
C CYS A 345 -14.58 -36.85 -3.66
N ALA A 346 -14.15 -38.03 -4.13
CA ALA A 346 -15.05 -39.16 -4.38
C ALA A 346 -15.83 -39.58 -3.13
N ARG A 347 -15.18 -39.60 -1.95
CA ARG A 347 -15.87 -39.86 -0.67
C ARG A 347 -16.86 -38.76 -0.30
N ILE A 348 -16.50 -37.49 -0.51
CA ILE A 348 -17.38 -36.35 -0.23
C ILE A 348 -18.62 -36.41 -1.13
N GLU A 349 -18.44 -36.66 -2.43
CA GLU A 349 -19.51 -36.75 -3.40
C GLU A 349 -20.46 -37.91 -3.11
N LYS A 350 -19.92 -39.10 -2.80
CA LYS A 350 -20.72 -40.25 -2.38
C LYS A 350 -21.54 -39.98 -1.12
N ARG A 351 -20.99 -39.25 -0.14
CA ARG A 351 -21.74 -38.86 1.07
C ARG A 351 -22.85 -37.87 0.78
N ARG A 352 -22.63 -36.97 -0.19
CA ARG A 352 -23.65 -35.99 -0.62
C ARG A 352 -24.80 -36.67 -1.35
N SER A 353 -24.51 -37.65 -2.22
CA SER A 353 -25.57 -38.40 -2.91
C SER A 353 -26.42 -39.22 -1.94
N THR A 354 -25.82 -39.88 -0.94
CA THR A 354 -26.56 -40.67 0.06
C THR A 354 -27.35 -39.84 1.07
N ASN A 355 -27.14 -38.52 1.16
CA ASN A 355 -27.92 -37.64 2.04
C ASN A 355 -29.08 -36.94 1.32
N ASN A 356 -29.14 -37.06 -0.02
CA ASN A 356 -30.19 -36.50 -0.86
C ASN A 356 -31.23 -37.56 -1.29
N ASP A 357 -30.99 -38.83 -0.95
CA ASP A 357 -31.95 -39.93 -0.95
C ASP A 357 -32.48 -40.12 0.49
#